data_AF-A0A934YTA1-F1
#
_entry.id   AF-A0A934YTA1-F1
#
_cell.length_a   1.000
_cell.length_b   1.000
_cell.length_c   1.000
_cell.angle_alpha   90.00
_cell.angle_beta   90.00
_cell.angle_gamma   90.00
#
_symmetry.space_group_name_H-M   'P 1'
#
loop_
_entity.id
_entity.type
_entity.pdbx_description
1 polymer ?
#
loop_
_entity_poly.entity_id
_entity_poly.type
_entity_poly.pdbx_seq_one_letter_code
_entity_poly.pdbx_strand_id
1 'polypeptide(L)'
;MIWLNKQTVGNDNGTQRLLISGGAINVYANLGNTPVQITDGGLIAKIPTSVGDPSMELFRGNENDLGDMIWDRIDSGIVSVDTAYYDTTDYTYTFPYYFYYDIAGNTDVQWTNCDYFMYDPNPTTITASMPTNLSTDSTAAWIAFPTLNSLSSLYASSPQAFTTMQVVPIGMQAVIVGLRDEGNGNYSSSFNPITITSNMNVPMTFAPTTLQQFNDDVNGL
;
A
#
# COMPACT_ATOMS: atom_id res chain seq x y z
N MET A 1 -3.92 -4.95 -1.52
CA MET A 1 -2.53 -4.74 -1.06
C MET A 1 -2.03 -5.83 -0.12
N ILE A 2 -2.79 -6.23 0.92
CA ILE A 2 -2.40 -7.30 1.87
C ILE A 2 -2.08 -8.62 1.15
N TRP A 3 -2.98 -9.10 0.30
CA TRP A 3 -2.81 -10.37 -0.42
C TRP A 3 -1.54 -10.42 -1.31
N LEU A 4 -1.12 -9.26 -1.81
CA LEU A 4 0.06 -9.14 -2.68
C LEU A 4 1.35 -8.85 -1.89
N ASN A 5 1.23 -8.71 -0.57
CA ASN A 5 2.28 -8.22 0.32
C ASN A 5 2.92 -6.91 -0.18
N LYS A 6 2.08 -5.97 -0.65
CA LYS A 6 2.53 -4.67 -1.15
C LYS A 6 2.07 -3.57 -0.20
N GLN A 7 2.93 -3.19 0.74
CA GLN A 7 2.66 -2.08 1.65
C GLN A 7 2.61 -0.75 0.89
N THR A 8 1.93 0.25 1.45
CA THR A 8 1.85 1.63 0.93
C THR A 8 2.74 2.53 1.80
N VAL A 9 4.04 2.23 1.81
CA VAL A 9 5.06 3.00 2.52
C VAL A 9 6.01 3.60 1.49
N GLY A 10 6.13 4.92 1.51
CA GLY A 10 6.98 5.66 0.58
C GLY A 10 8.27 6.14 1.23
N ASN A 11 9.27 6.38 0.39
CA ASN A 11 10.55 6.99 0.76
C ASN A 11 10.49 8.51 0.56
N ASP A 12 10.28 9.26 1.65
CA ASP A 12 10.36 10.72 1.67
C ASP A 12 11.80 11.15 2.02
N ASN A 13 12.64 11.28 0.99
CA ASN A 13 14.02 11.77 1.14
C ASN A 13 14.86 11.01 2.19
N GLY A 14 14.74 9.68 2.19
CA GLY A 14 15.43 8.79 3.14
C GLY A 14 14.64 8.50 4.42
N THR A 15 13.48 9.12 4.61
CA THR A 15 12.56 8.82 5.72
C THR A 15 11.36 8.05 5.19
N GLN A 16 11.10 6.86 5.73
CA GLN A 16 9.91 6.11 5.36
C GLN A 16 8.66 6.73 5.98
N ARG A 17 7.59 6.83 5.19
CA ARG A 17 6.30 7.38 5.64
C ARG A 17 5.15 6.59 5.03
N LEU A 18 4.04 6.53 5.76
CA LEU A 18 2.81 5.97 5.23
C LEU A 18 2.33 6.83 4.04
N LEU A 19 1.86 6.17 2.99
CA LEU A 19 1.20 6.80 1.86
C LEU A 19 -0.31 6.63 2.00
N ILE A 20 -1.05 7.70 1.79
CA ILE A 20 -2.50 7.65 1.58
C ILE A 20 -2.72 7.29 0.12
N SER A 21 -3.37 6.15 -0.12
CA SER A 21 -3.33 5.55 -1.45
C SER A 21 -4.59 5.77 -2.27
N GLY A 22 -4.39 6.17 -3.53
CA GLY A 22 -5.42 6.13 -4.58
C GLY A 22 -5.52 4.78 -5.27
N GLY A 23 -4.60 3.85 -4.99
CA GLY A 23 -4.57 2.50 -5.51
C GLY A 23 -3.41 2.25 -6.48
N ALA A 24 -2.82 1.06 -6.37
CA ALA A 24 -1.68 0.64 -7.17
C ALA A 24 -2.09 -0.29 -8.32
N ILE A 25 -1.37 -0.18 -9.43
CA ILE A 25 -1.46 -1.07 -10.59
C ILE A 25 -0.10 -1.69 -10.87
N ASN A 26 -0.11 -2.95 -11.30
CA ASN A 26 1.05 -3.59 -11.91
C ASN A 26 0.68 -3.94 -13.33
N VAL A 27 1.41 -3.39 -14.30
CA VAL A 27 1.23 -3.72 -15.70
C VAL A 27 2.48 -4.50 -16.12
N TYR A 28 2.30 -5.58 -16.87
CA TYR A 28 3.40 -6.31 -17.50
C TYR A 28 2.90 -6.87 -18.83
N ALA A 29 3.76 -6.88 -19.83
CA ALA A 29 3.42 -7.38 -21.16
C ALA A 29 4.63 -8.09 -21.79
N ASN A 30 4.35 -9.16 -22.53
CA ASN A 30 5.37 -9.93 -23.24
C ASN A 30 4.96 -10.11 -24.70
N LEU A 31 5.92 -10.02 -25.62
CA LEU A 31 5.78 -10.50 -26.98
C LEU A 31 6.52 -11.84 -27.09
N GLY A 32 5.76 -12.94 -27.03
CA GLY A 32 6.34 -14.26 -26.82
C GLY A 32 7.00 -14.35 -25.44
N ASN A 33 8.32 -14.60 -25.40
CA ASN A 33 9.10 -14.66 -24.16
C ASN A 33 9.92 -13.40 -23.90
N THR A 34 9.68 -12.33 -24.65
CA THR A 34 10.42 -11.07 -24.54
C THR A 34 9.53 -10.02 -23.86
N PRO A 35 9.94 -9.48 -22.71
CA PRO A 35 9.27 -8.32 -22.10
C PRO A 35 9.25 -7.15 -23.06
N VAL A 36 8.11 -6.48 -23.18
CA VAL A 36 7.97 -5.25 -23.98
C VAL A 36 7.90 -4.03 -23.07
N GLN A 37 8.29 -2.87 -23.58
CA GLN A 37 8.26 -1.60 -22.87
C GLN A 37 7.12 -0.72 -23.36
N ILE A 38 6.64 0.17 -22.50
CA ILE A 38 5.69 1.22 -22.87
C ILE A 38 6.47 2.35 -23.52
N THR A 39 5.97 2.87 -24.64
CA THR A 39 6.45 4.13 -25.23
C THR A 39 5.65 5.29 -24.64
N ASP A 40 6.16 6.52 -24.72
CA ASP A 40 5.44 7.73 -24.33
C ASP A 40 4.00 7.74 -24.89
N GLY A 41 3.02 8.02 -24.02
CA GLY A 41 1.58 7.97 -24.32
C GLY A 41 0.99 6.57 -24.47
N GLY A 42 1.77 5.50 -24.25
CA GLY A 42 1.36 4.11 -24.46
C GLY A 42 0.52 3.51 -23.32
N LEU A 43 0.51 4.13 -22.14
CA LEU A 43 -0.36 3.77 -21.03
C LEU A 43 -1.07 5.00 -20.49
N ILE A 44 -2.40 4.90 -20.40
CA ILE A 44 -3.26 5.91 -19.80
C ILE A 44 -3.97 5.27 -18.61
N ALA A 45 -3.60 5.68 -17.39
CA ALA A 45 -4.34 5.34 -16.19
C ALA A 45 -5.41 6.41 -15.92
N LYS A 46 -6.66 5.98 -15.69
CA LYS A 46 -7.77 6.86 -15.29
C LYS A 46 -8.16 6.57 -13.85
N ILE A 47 -8.08 7.57 -12.99
CA ILE A 47 -8.55 7.47 -11.60
C ILE A 47 -10.09 7.49 -11.60
N PRO A 48 -10.77 6.53 -10.94
CA PRO A 48 -12.23 6.42 -10.95
C PRO A 48 -12.90 7.41 -9.97
N THR A 49 -12.50 8.69 -10.00
CA THR A 49 -13.11 9.77 -9.20
C THR A 49 -13.51 10.94 -10.09
N SER A 50 -14.56 11.66 -9.71
CA SER A 50 -14.95 12.93 -10.34
C SER A 50 -14.25 14.14 -9.71
N VAL A 51 -13.68 13.98 -8.51
CA VAL A 51 -12.92 14.99 -7.77
C VAL A 51 -11.61 14.34 -7.36
N GLY A 52 -10.51 14.66 -8.05
CA GLY A 52 -9.20 14.19 -7.63
C GLY A 52 -8.61 15.07 -6.54
N ASP A 53 -7.81 14.46 -5.68
CA ASP A 53 -7.05 15.17 -4.65
C ASP A 53 -5.77 15.73 -5.30
N PRO A 54 -5.56 17.06 -5.31
CA PRO A 54 -4.38 17.67 -5.93
C PRO A 54 -3.07 17.32 -5.22
N SER A 55 -3.12 16.70 -4.04
CA SER A 55 -1.94 16.23 -3.31
C SER A 55 -1.41 14.91 -3.88
N MET A 56 -2.21 14.19 -4.68
CA MET A 56 -1.83 12.89 -5.25
C MET A 56 -0.72 13.05 -6.29
N GLU A 57 0.28 12.21 -6.17
CA GLU A 57 1.48 12.17 -6.99
C GLU A 57 1.74 10.74 -7.46
N LEU A 58 2.54 10.58 -8.51
CA LEU A 58 2.96 9.26 -8.96
C LEU A 58 4.11 8.71 -8.13
N PHE A 59 4.00 7.43 -7.82
CA PHE A 59 5.03 6.64 -7.20
C PHE A 59 5.33 5.40 -8.05
N ARG A 60 6.61 5.05 -8.13
CA ARG A 60 7.05 3.76 -8.66
C ARG A 60 7.35 2.81 -7.51
N GLY A 61 6.99 1.56 -7.70
CA GLY A 61 7.30 0.51 -6.74
C GLY A 61 8.76 0.07 -6.85
N ASN A 62 9.43 -0.03 -5.71
CA ASN A 62 10.76 -0.60 -5.57
C ASN A 62 10.64 -1.85 -4.68
N GLU A 63 10.56 -3.01 -5.32
CA GLU A 63 10.41 -4.30 -4.65
C GLU A 63 11.79 -4.93 -4.39
N ASN A 64 12.05 -5.34 -3.16
CA ASN A 64 13.29 -6.06 -2.82
C ASN A 64 13.14 -7.59 -3.04
N ASP A 65 14.23 -8.33 -2.86
CA ASP A 65 14.25 -9.80 -3.03
C ASP A 65 13.32 -10.55 -2.05
N LEU A 66 12.89 -9.90 -0.96
CA LEU A 66 11.94 -10.43 0.02
C LEU A 66 10.48 -10.09 -0.34
N GLY A 67 10.26 -9.38 -1.44
CA GLY A 67 8.94 -8.94 -1.91
C GLY A 67 8.39 -7.71 -1.20
N ASP A 68 9.17 -7.08 -0.31
CA ASP A 68 8.79 -5.84 0.36
C ASP A 68 8.80 -4.69 -0.64
N MET A 69 7.74 -3.88 -0.60
CA MET A 69 7.57 -2.74 -1.47
C MET A 69 7.89 -1.44 -0.72
N ILE A 70 8.77 -0.61 -1.29
CA ILE A 70 8.91 0.80 -0.91
C ILE A 70 8.64 1.64 -2.15
N TRP A 71 7.81 2.68 -1.98
CA TRP A 71 7.40 3.54 -3.07
C TRP A 71 8.30 4.76 -3.17
N ASP A 72 8.90 4.97 -4.33
CA ASP A 72 9.67 6.18 -4.62
C ASP A 72 8.83 7.13 -5.46
N ARG A 73 8.72 8.39 -5.04
CA ARG A 73 8.06 9.44 -5.82
C ARG A 73 8.75 9.55 -7.19
N ILE A 74 7.96 9.57 -8.26
CA ILE A 74 8.48 9.84 -9.61
C ILE A 74 8.64 11.37 -9.75
N ASP A 75 9.80 11.80 -10.22
CA ASP A 75 10.07 13.22 -10.45
C ASP A 75 9.16 13.78 -11.56
N SER A 76 8.64 14.98 -11.31
CA SER A 76 7.78 15.78 -12.18
C SER A 76 8.31 16.02 -13.60
N GLY A 77 9.62 15.83 -13.84
CA GLY A 77 10.21 15.93 -15.18
C GLY A 77 9.86 14.79 -16.14
N ILE A 78 9.31 13.67 -15.63
CA ILE A 78 8.94 12.48 -16.40
C ILE A 78 7.41 12.37 -16.55
N VAL A 79 6.66 13.09 -15.72
CA VAL A 79 5.21 12.98 -15.63
C VAL A 79 4.58 14.27 -16.14
N SER A 80 3.95 14.22 -17.30
CA SER A 80 3.01 15.26 -17.73
C SER A 80 1.66 14.98 -17.08
N VAL A 81 1.29 15.79 -16.08
CA VAL A 81 -0.11 15.84 -15.63
C VAL A 81 -0.85 16.67 -16.66
N ASP A 82 -1.52 16.02 -17.62
CA ASP A 82 -2.46 16.72 -18.49
C ASP A 82 -3.72 17.03 -17.68
N THR A 83 -3.67 18.15 -16.95
CA THR A 83 -4.89 18.73 -16.38
C THR A 83 -5.75 19.16 -17.54
N ALA A 84 -6.84 18.44 -17.78
CA ALA A 84 -7.84 18.82 -18.76
C ALA A 84 -8.09 20.34 -18.68
N TYR A 85 -7.79 20.99 -19.80
CA TYR A 85 -7.88 22.40 -20.11
C TYR A 85 -8.90 23.17 -19.24
N TYR A 86 -8.43 24.20 -18.54
CA TYR A 86 -9.28 25.20 -17.88
C TYR A 86 -9.96 26.03 -18.98
N ASP A 87 -11.10 25.57 -19.51
CA ASP A 87 -11.90 26.39 -20.41
C ASP A 87 -12.58 27.50 -19.60
N THR A 88 -11.94 28.68 -19.60
CA THR A 88 -12.43 29.89 -18.93
C THR A 88 -13.76 30.43 -19.48
N THR A 89 -14.34 29.83 -20.52
CA THR A 89 -15.56 30.33 -21.17
C THR A 89 -16.86 29.65 -20.74
N ASP A 90 -16.80 28.54 -19.99
CA ASP A 90 -18.00 27.82 -19.54
C ASP A 90 -18.02 27.57 -18.02
N TYR A 91 -18.62 28.51 -17.29
CA TYR A 91 -18.77 28.49 -15.84
C TYR A 91 -19.77 27.43 -15.32
N THR A 92 -20.34 26.57 -16.18
CA THR A 92 -21.43 25.67 -15.81
C THR A 92 -21.13 24.18 -15.86
N TYR A 93 -19.90 23.78 -16.19
CA TYR A 93 -19.52 22.38 -16.19
C TYR A 93 -18.55 22.04 -15.05
N THR A 94 -19.02 21.28 -14.07
CA THR A 94 -18.19 20.38 -13.25
C THR A 94 -17.61 19.30 -14.16
N PHE A 95 -16.53 19.62 -14.87
CA PHE A 95 -15.76 18.62 -15.60
C PHE A 95 -14.98 17.76 -14.60
N PRO A 96 -15.01 16.42 -14.71
CA PRO A 96 -14.16 15.58 -13.88
C PRO A 96 -12.70 15.87 -14.25
N TYR A 97 -11.89 16.23 -13.27
CA TYR A 97 -10.45 16.29 -13.43
C TYR A 97 -9.97 14.90 -13.84
N TYR A 98 -9.61 14.72 -15.11
CA TYR A 98 -8.93 13.51 -15.55
C TYR A 98 -7.46 13.68 -15.20
N PHE A 99 -7.00 12.92 -14.23
CA PHE A 99 -5.57 12.79 -13.94
C PHE A 99 -5.02 11.75 -14.90
N TYR A 100 -4.33 12.23 -15.92
CA TYR A 100 -3.53 11.39 -16.79
C TYR A 100 -2.09 11.43 -16.31
N TYR A 101 -1.50 10.25 -16.26
CA TYR A 101 -0.09 10.09 -16.02
C TYR A 101 0.50 9.45 -17.26
N ASP A 102 1.27 10.23 -18.02
CA ASP A 102 2.15 9.66 -19.03
C ASP A 102 3.33 9.01 -18.29
N ILE A 103 3.34 7.68 -18.25
CA ILE A 103 4.49 6.93 -17.76
C ILE A 103 5.50 6.90 -18.92
N ALA A 104 6.20 8.01 -19.09
CA ALA A 104 7.17 8.22 -20.18
C ALA A 104 8.56 7.65 -19.84
N GLY A 105 9.30 7.27 -20.88
CA GLY A 105 10.66 6.72 -20.80
C GLY A 105 10.74 5.20 -20.92
N ASN A 106 11.95 4.67 -21.14
CA ASN A 106 12.25 3.23 -21.10
C ASN A 106 12.15 2.71 -19.66
N THR A 107 11.00 2.91 -19.01
CA THR A 107 10.70 2.33 -17.73
C THR A 107 10.10 0.97 -17.98
N ASP A 108 10.64 -0.03 -17.30
CA ASP A 108 10.02 -1.34 -17.28
C ASP A 108 8.58 -1.19 -16.78
N VAL A 109 7.68 -1.91 -17.44
CA VAL A 109 6.29 -2.02 -17.05
C VAL A 109 6.25 -2.67 -15.65
N GLN A 110 5.98 -1.89 -14.61
CA GLN A 110 6.10 -2.31 -13.20
C GLN A 110 4.97 -1.71 -12.33
N TRP A 111 5.06 -1.94 -11.02
CA TRP A 111 4.21 -1.34 -10.01
C TRP A 111 4.23 0.19 -10.06
N THR A 112 3.07 0.79 -10.27
CA THR A 112 2.84 2.23 -10.21
C THR A 112 1.69 2.52 -9.26
N ASN A 113 1.78 3.60 -8.51
CA ASN A 113 0.76 4.02 -7.56
C ASN A 113 0.51 5.53 -7.66
N CYS A 114 -0.70 5.95 -7.26
CA CYS A 114 -1.12 7.34 -7.22
C CYS A 114 -1.48 7.68 -5.78
N ASP A 115 -0.52 8.26 -5.07
CA ASP A 115 -0.49 8.35 -3.60
C ASP A 115 -0.06 9.74 -3.16
N TYR A 116 -0.12 10.01 -1.86
CA TYR A 116 0.64 11.12 -1.26
C TYR A 116 1.16 10.76 0.12
N PHE A 117 2.21 11.46 0.55
CA PHE A 117 2.78 11.27 1.88
C PHE A 117 1.81 11.74 2.96
N MET A 118 1.44 10.81 3.83
CA MET A 118 0.76 11.16 5.06
C MET A 118 1.71 11.96 5.95
N TYR A 119 1.24 13.12 6.43
CA TYR A 119 1.93 13.88 7.46
C TYR A 119 1.26 13.63 8.80
N ASP A 120 1.95 12.94 9.70
CA ASP A 120 1.63 12.94 11.13
C ASP A 120 2.82 13.52 11.91
N PRO A 121 2.63 14.60 12.68
CA PRO A 121 3.69 15.14 13.54
C PRO A 121 4.11 14.20 14.67
N ASN A 122 3.33 13.15 15.00
CA ASN A 122 3.61 12.27 16.14
C ASN A 122 3.51 10.77 15.78
N PRO A 123 4.38 10.25 14.89
CA PRO A 123 4.37 8.83 14.57
C PRO A 123 4.80 7.99 15.79
N THR A 124 4.30 6.76 15.86
CA THR A 124 4.68 5.76 16.86
C THR A 124 5.10 4.46 16.20
N THR A 125 5.70 3.56 16.99
CA THR A 125 5.74 2.13 16.68
C THR A 125 4.59 1.40 17.35
N ILE A 126 4.19 0.28 16.77
CA ILE A 126 3.28 -0.70 17.35
C ILE A 126 3.99 -2.04 17.39
N THR A 127 3.78 -2.79 18.46
CA THR A 127 4.19 -4.19 18.55
C THR A 127 2.96 -5.08 18.51
N ALA A 128 2.98 -6.11 17.68
CA ALA A 128 1.99 -7.17 17.67
C ALA A 128 2.63 -8.43 18.25
N SER A 129 2.10 -8.92 19.38
CA SER A 129 2.64 -10.09 20.08
C SER A 129 1.90 -11.37 19.67
N MET A 130 2.66 -12.40 19.32
CA MET A 130 2.16 -13.75 19.06
C MET A 130 1.69 -14.42 20.36
N PRO A 131 0.72 -15.35 20.31
CA PRO A 131 0.45 -16.27 21.40
C PRO A 131 1.73 -17.03 21.81
N THR A 132 1.88 -17.35 23.10
CA THR A 132 3.13 -17.91 23.67
C THR A 132 3.58 -19.23 23.04
N ASN A 133 2.67 -19.98 22.42
CA ASN A 133 2.91 -21.26 21.76
C ASN A 133 3.15 -21.14 20.24
N LEU A 134 3.14 -19.93 19.68
CA LEU A 134 3.36 -19.66 18.26
C LEU A 134 4.62 -18.80 18.06
N SER A 135 5.24 -18.90 16.90
CA SER A 135 6.40 -18.08 16.50
C SER A 135 6.14 -17.26 15.24
N THR A 136 6.98 -16.27 14.98
CA THR A 136 6.93 -15.42 13.78
C THR A 136 7.31 -16.12 12.48
N ASP A 137 7.96 -17.30 12.52
CA ASP A 137 8.65 -17.91 11.36
C ASP A 137 7.73 -18.35 10.20
N SER A 138 6.44 -18.49 10.46
CA SER A 138 5.42 -18.89 9.45
C SER A 138 4.25 -17.92 9.43
N THR A 139 4.49 -16.67 9.83
CA THR A 139 3.44 -15.67 9.98
C THR A 139 3.86 -14.38 9.29
N ALA A 140 2.98 -13.87 8.45
CA ALA A 140 3.06 -12.52 7.93
C ALA A 140 2.10 -11.64 8.73
N ALA A 141 2.52 -10.40 9.01
CA ALA A 141 1.75 -9.46 9.81
C ALA A 141 1.76 -8.07 9.16
N TRP A 142 0.60 -7.42 9.19
CA TRP A 142 0.40 -6.08 8.65
C TRP A 142 -0.48 -5.23 9.57
N ILE A 143 -0.40 -3.91 9.39
CA ILE A 143 -1.33 -2.95 9.96
C ILE A 143 -2.03 -2.23 8.81
N ALA A 144 -3.34 -2.44 8.72
CA ALA A 144 -4.20 -1.83 7.72
C ALA A 144 -4.89 -0.59 8.28
N PHE A 145 -4.97 0.46 7.49
CA PHE A 145 -5.65 1.72 7.79
C PHE A 145 -6.76 1.93 6.76
N PRO A 146 -7.96 1.34 6.95
CA PRO A 146 -9.03 1.40 5.95
C PRO A 146 -9.41 2.81 5.54
N THR A 147 -9.47 3.74 6.50
CA THR A 147 -9.84 5.14 6.24
C THR A 147 -8.82 5.90 5.40
N LEU A 148 -7.58 5.40 5.32
CA LEU A 148 -6.51 5.98 4.53
C LEU A 148 -6.23 5.19 3.24
N ASN A 149 -6.88 4.04 3.07
CA ASN A 149 -6.50 3.04 2.07
C ASN A 149 -5.00 2.71 2.12
N SER A 150 -4.46 2.58 3.33
CA SER A 150 -3.02 2.39 3.56
C SER A 150 -2.71 1.07 4.27
N LEU A 151 -1.50 0.57 4.04
CA LEU A 151 -0.97 -0.65 4.60
C LEU A 151 0.50 -0.46 4.98
N SER A 152 0.89 -0.91 6.17
CA SER A 152 2.32 -1.10 6.52
C SER A 152 2.54 -2.54 6.95
N SER A 153 3.69 -3.10 6.56
CA SER A 153 4.14 -4.38 7.10
C SER A 153 4.55 -4.22 8.57
N LEU A 154 4.39 -5.29 9.36
CA LEU A 154 5.10 -5.46 10.63
C LEU A 154 6.20 -6.49 10.43
N TYR A 155 7.38 -6.17 10.93
CA TYR A 155 8.58 -6.99 10.78
C TYR A 155 8.86 -7.76 12.05
N ALA A 156 9.26 -9.03 11.94
CA ALA A 156 9.61 -9.84 13.09
C ALA A 156 10.77 -9.17 13.85
N SER A 157 10.50 -8.75 15.09
CA SER A 157 11.48 -8.11 15.99
C SER A 157 12.00 -9.09 17.06
N SER A 158 11.28 -10.20 17.27
CA SER A 158 11.67 -11.32 18.11
C SER A 158 10.89 -12.57 17.65
N PRO A 159 11.20 -13.78 18.16
CA PRO A 159 10.44 -14.98 17.82
C PRO A 159 8.93 -14.89 18.12
N GLN A 160 8.48 -13.93 18.92
CA GLN A 160 7.09 -13.81 19.39
C GLN A 160 6.50 -12.41 19.14
N ALA A 161 7.17 -11.55 18.37
CA ALA A 161 6.70 -10.18 18.18
C ALA A 161 7.04 -9.63 16.80
N PHE A 162 6.07 -8.94 16.21
CA PHE A 162 6.26 -8.09 15.04
C PHE A 162 6.20 -6.61 15.43
N THR A 163 6.97 -5.75 14.77
CA THR A 163 7.01 -4.31 15.02
C THR A 163 7.01 -3.50 13.72
N THR A 164 6.36 -2.34 13.71
CA THR A 164 6.33 -1.39 12.57
C THR A 164 7.57 -0.49 12.54
N MET A 165 7.97 0.00 11.36
CA MET A 165 9.10 0.94 11.19
C MET A 165 8.75 2.43 11.35
N GLN A 166 8.17 2.85 12.49
CA GLN A 166 7.84 4.27 12.81
C GLN A 166 7.01 5.04 11.75
N VAL A 167 5.99 4.39 11.17
CA VAL A 167 5.10 5.00 10.17
C VAL A 167 3.64 5.03 10.61
N VAL A 168 3.37 4.87 11.91
CA VAL A 168 2.02 4.63 12.42
C VAL A 168 1.48 5.86 13.16
N PRO A 169 0.33 6.41 12.74
CA PRO A 169 -0.20 7.63 13.32
C PRO A 169 -1.05 7.43 14.58
N ILE A 170 -0.78 8.19 15.63
CA ILE A 170 -1.52 8.09 16.90
C ILE A 170 -2.97 8.58 16.73
N GLY A 171 -3.91 7.87 17.35
CA GLY A 171 -5.33 8.21 17.37
C GLY A 171 -6.14 7.66 16.19
N MET A 172 -5.47 7.07 15.20
CA MET A 172 -6.17 6.45 14.06
C MET A 172 -6.75 5.08 14.38
N GLN A 173 -7.85 4.76 13.71
CA GLN A 173 -8.37 3.40 13.65
C GLN A 173 -7.55 2.58 12.67
N ALA A 174 -7.15 1.38 13.09
CA ALA A 174 -6.42 0.44 12.25
C ALA A 174 -6.83 -1.00 12.59
N VAL A 175 -6.37 -1.94 11.77
CA VAL A 175 -6.54 -3.38 12.03
C VAL A 175 -5.17 -4.05 11.92
N ILE A 176 -4.73 -4.70 12.99
CA ILE A 176 -3.59 -5.62 12.91
C ILE A 176 -4.08 -6.91 12.26
N VAL A 177 -3.45 -7.28 11.16
CA VAL A 177 -3.78 -8.46 10.37
C VAL A 177 -2.61 -9.43 10.45
N GLY A 178 -2.90 -10.68 10.78
CA GLY A 178 -1.93 -11.77 10.74
C GLY A 178 -2.44 -12.89 9.84
N LEU A 179 -1.55 -13.47 9.03
CA LEU A 179 -1.79 -14.72 8.30
C LEU A 179 -0.68 -15.69 8.64
N ARG A 180 -1.05 -16.90 9.03
CA ARG A 180 -0.13 -17.95 9.41
C ARG A 180 -0.37 -19.21 8.58
N ASP A 181 0.72 -19.78 8.08
CA ASP A 181 0.74 -21.13 7.53
C ASP A 181 0.95 -22.13 8.67
N GLU A 182 -0.01 -23.04 8.87
CA GLU A 182 0.05 -24.11 9.87
C GLU A 182 0.58 -25.42 9.28
N GLY A 183 0.97 -25.42 8.00
CA GLY A 183 1.41 -26.57 7.25
C GLY A 183 0.25 -27.42 6.71
N ASN A 184 0.59 -28.28 5.75
CA ASN A 184 -0.36 -29.17 5.06
C ASN A 184 -1.55 -28.43 4.43
N GLY A 185 -1.35 -27.18 4.00
CA GLY A 185 -2.40 -26.36 3.39
C GLY A 185 -3.42 -25.78 4.37
N ASN A 186 -3.17 -25.87 5.68
CA ASN A 186 -4.00 -25.25 6.70
C ASN A 186 -3.46 -23.86 7.03
N TYR A 187 -4.37 -22.92 7.26
CA TYR A 187 -4.02 -21.55 7.62
C TYR A 187 -4.76 -21.12 8.88
N SER A 188 -4.20 -20.14 9.57
CA SER A 188 -4.91 -19.38 10.59
C SER A 188 -4.72 -17.89 10.35
N SER A 189 -5.72 -17.08 10.71
CA SER A 189 -5.64 -15.62 10.59
C SER A 189 -6.06 -14.91 11.87
N SER A 190 -5.59 -13.68 12.01
CA SER A 190 -5.90 -12.78 13.11
C SER A 190 -6.31 -11.43 12.53
N PHE A 191 -7.41 -10.86 13.02
CA PHE A 191 -7.86 -9.50 12.71
C PHE A 191 -8.18 -8.80 14.02
N ASN A 192 -7.37 -7.82 14.40
CA ASN A 192 -7.50 -7.09 15.66
C ASN A 192 -7.72 -5.61 15.38
N PRO A 193 -8.99 -5.13 15.37
CA PRO A 193 -9.28 -3.71 15.30
C PRO A 193 -8.71 -2.98 16.52
N ILE A 194 -8.07 -1.85 16.28
CA ILE A 194 -7.41 -1.04 17.31
C ILE A 194 -7.65 0.46 17.07
N THR A 195 -7.58 1.22 18.14
CA THR A 195 -7.27 2.65 18.10
C THR A 195 -5.81 2.80 18.50
N ILE A 196 -5.02 3.46 17.65
CA ILE A 196 -3.58 3.56 17.86
C ILE A 196 -3.29 4.48 19.05
N THR A 197 -2.53 3.95 20.01
CA THR A 197 -1.91 4.74 21.09
C THR A 197 -0.39 4.59 21.05
N SER A 198 0.32 5.52 21.68
CA SER A 198 1.79 5.50 21.72
C SER A 198 2.33 4.17 22.25
N ASN A 199 3.25 3.55 21.49
CA ASN A 199 3.98 2.32 21.82
C ASN A 199 3.11 1.15 22.27
N MET A 200 1.88 1.03 21.77
CA MET A 200 0.98 -0.05 22.21
C MET A 200 1.48 -1.43 21.77
N ASN A 201 1.20 -2.43 22.61
CA ASN A 201 1.34 -3.83 22.28
C ASN A 201 -0.03 -4.47 22.05
N VAL A 202 -0.21 -5.14 20.93
CA VAL A 202 -1.46 -5.78 20.51
C VAL A 202 -1.29 -7.29 20.52
N PRO A 203 -1.96 -8.05 21.41
CA PRO A 203 -1.95 -9.49 21.35
C PRO A 203 -2.79 -9.98 20.16
N MET A 204 -2.14 -10.67 19.22
CA MET A 204 -2.84 -11.30 18.10
C MET A 204 -3.55 -12.57 18.57
N THR A 205 -4.71 -12.84 18.00
CA THR A 205 -5.52 -14.03 18.31
C THR A 205 -5.86 -14.73 17.00
N PHE A 206 -5.19 -15.85 16.75
CA PHE A 206 -5.36 -16.61 15.52
C PHE A 206 -6.54 -17.57 15.62
N ALA A 207 -7.35 -17.61 14.57
CA ALA A 207 -8.40 -18.60 14.37
C ALA A 207 -8.15 -19.36 13.05
N PRO A 208 -8.53 -20.65 12.95
CA PRO A 208 -8.44 -21.39 11.69
C PRO A 208 -9.15 -20.65 10.55
N THR A 209 -8.50 -20.57 9.39
CA THR A 209 -9.03 -19.89 8.20
C THR A 209 -8.72 -20.66 6.92
N THR A 210 -9.40 -20.30 5.84
CA THR A 210 -9.02 -20.71 4.48
C THR A 210 -8.44 -19.51 3.76
N LEU A 211 -7.66 -19.75 2.70
CA LEU A 211 -7.16 -18.68 1.84
C LEU A 211 -8.29 -17.83 1.23
N GLN A 212 -9.41 -18.46 0.85
CA GLN A 212 -10.58 -17.74 0.36
C GLN A 212 -11.20 -16.86 1.45
N GLN A 213 -11.41 -17.42 2.65
CA GLN A 213 -11.97 -16.65 3.77
C GLN A 213 -11.06 -15.49 4.15
N PHE A 214 -9.74 -15.69 4.22
CA PHE A 214 -8.80 -14.61 4.49
C PHE A 214 -8.87 -13.51 3.43
N ASN A 215 -8.97 -13.87 2.14
CA ASN A 215 -9.14 -12.90 1.06
C ASN A 215 -10.45 -12.13 1.21
N ASP A 216 -11.56 -12.80 1.54
CA ASP A 216 -12.85 -12.16 1.75
C ASP A 216 -12.84 -11.22 2.96
N ASP A 217 -12.21 -11.62 4.06
CA ASP A 217 -12.03 -10.80 5.26
C ASP A 217 -11.17 -9.56 4.98
N VAL A 218 -10.07 -9.73 4.23
CA VAL A 218 -9.20 -8.63 3.79
C VAL A 218 -9.96 -7.64 2.89
N ASN A 219 -10.82 -8.12 2.00
CA ASN A 219 -11.64 -7.26 1.13
C ASN A 219 -12.79 -6.58 1.89
N GLY A 220 -13.11 -7.05 3.11
CA GLY A 220 -14.09 -6.43 4.00
C GLY A 220 -13.53 -5.35 4.92
N LEU A 221 -12.20 -5.13 4.91
CA LEU A 221 -11.54 -4.03 5.63
C LEU A 221 -11.78 -2.69 4.93
#